data_AF-A0A139PGH4-F1
#
_entry.id   AF-A0A139PGH4-F1
#
_cell.length_a   1.000
_cell.length_b   1.000
_cell.length_c   1.000
_cell.angle_alpha   90.00
_cell.angle_beta   90.00
_cell.angle_gamma   90.00
#
_symmetry.space_group_name_H-M   'P 1'
#
loop_
_entity.id
_entity.type
_entity.pdbx_description
1 polymer ?
#
loop_
_entity_poly.entity_id
_entity_poly.type
_entity_poly.pdbx_seq_one_letter_code
_entity_poly.pdbx_strand_id
1 'polypeptide(L)'
;MRFDIVHPAVLAEKYDRSYRPYFLGQRGAASLNQYFGMQQILPQLEGKTAVYVVSPQWFTKDGYDSSAFQQYFNSDQLTSFLANQEAGPASQYAASRLLQQYPNVAMQGGVQKLAKGQNLSSFEKGLNQTLMRFVRREDAFFSTFTAMNNSNYEKKVLSRLNDLPDTFSYEALEEVATAEAKDKTNNNKLGISNSFYTHRLASKLKKLKGFQKNESYEQSPEYNDLQLVLDQFAQSKTNVIFVIPPVNSKWMAYTGLSQEMYQRTVEKIRYQLESQGFTHIADFSKDGDKPYFMQDTIHMGWNGWLAFDKAVDPFVSNPQPAPEYKINNRFLSQDWANYKGQPDQFK
;
A
#
# COMPACT_ATOMS: atom_id res chain seq x y z
N MET A 1 9.46 7.54 -1.21
CA MET A 1 9.04 7.20 -2.58
C MET A 1 10.18 7.40 -3.55
N ARG A 2 10.37 6.44 -4.46
CA ARG A 2 11.38 6.52 -5.52
C ARG A 2 10.72 7.01 -6.80
N PHE A 3 11.36 7.98 -7.46
CA PHE A 3 10.89 8.52 -8.73
C PHE A 3 11.95 8.19 -9.78
N ASP A 4 11.48 7.79 -10.95
CA ASP A 4 12.26 7.65 -12.17
C ASP A 4 11.48 8.30 -13.33
N ILE A 5 12.09 8.32 -14.51
CA ILE A 5 11.60 9.07 -15.67
C ILE A 5 10.20 8.66 -16.14
N VAL A 6 9.74 7.44 -15.83
CA VAL A 6 8.42 6.92 -16.24
C VAL A 6 7.50 6.64 -15.06
N HIS A 7 7.78 7.26 -13.89
CA HIS A 7 6.91 7.13 -12.72
C HIS A 7 5.49 7.69 -13.01
N PRO A 8 4.40 7.11 -12.44
CA PRO A 8 3.02 7.51 -12.77
C PRO A 8 2.71 9.01 -12.62
N ALA A 9 3.35 9.69 -11.66
CA ALA A 9 3.22 11.14 -11.50
C ALA A 9 3.81 11.93 -12.68
N VAL A 10 4.94 11.47 -13.22
CA VAL A 10 5.63 12.10 -14.35
C VAL A 10 4.84 11.87 -15.63
N LEU A 11 4.34 10.65 -15.85
CA LEU A 11 3.51 10.33 -17.02
C LEU A 11 2.20 11.12 -17.01
N ALA A 12 1.51 11.17 -15.87
CA ALA A 12 0.26 11.91 -15.74
C ALA A 12 0.44 13.42 -16.01
N GLU A 13 1.58 13.99 -15.59
CA GLU A 13 1.90 15.39 -15.84
C GLU A 13 2.35 15.65 -17.29
N LYS A 14 3.29 14.85 -17.83
CA LYS A 14 3.84 15.03 -19.18
C LYS A 14 2.77 14.93 -20.26
N TYR A 15 1.85 13.98 -20.10
CA TYR A 15 0.84 13.66 -21.11
C TYR A 15 -0.54 14.20 -20.77
N ASP A 16 -0.60 15.16 -19.83
CA ASP A 16 -1.81 15.84 -19.36
C ASP A 16 -3.03 14.91 -19.22
N ARG A 17 -2.86 13.85 -18.42
CA ARG A 17 -3.92 12.85 -18.24
C ARG A 17 -5.13 13.44 -17.53
N SER A 18 -6.28 12.79 -17.66
CA SER A 18 -7.53 13.18 -16.99
C SER A 18 -7.50 13.07 -15.46
N TYR A 19 -6.40 12.60 -14.89
CA TYR A 19 -6.22 12.39 -13.46
C TYR A 19 -4.81 12.79 -12.99
N ARG A 20 -4.64 12.96 -11.68
CA ARG A 20 -3.32 13.08 -11.03
C ARG A 20 -3.26 12.13 -9.84
N PRO A 21 -2.22 11.29 -9.71
CA PRO A 21 -2.07 10.42 -8.56
C PRO A 21 -1.84 11.22 -7.28
N TYR A 22 -2.63 10.96 -6.23
CA TYR A 22 -2.36 11.43 -4.87
C TYR A 22 -1.77 10.28 -4.04
N PHE A 23 -0.47 10.35 -3.75
CA PHE A 23 0.24 9.23 -3.14
C PHE A 23 0.03 9.16 -1.62
N LEU A 24 -0.76 8.18 -1.18
CA LEU A 24 -0.97 7.85 0.23
C LEU A 24 -0.09 6.66 0.64
N GLY A 25 1.08 6.94 1.20
CA GLY A 25 1.95 5.89 1.72
C GLY A 25 3.33 6.40 2.11
N GLN A 26 3.88 5.79 3.14
CA GLN A 26 5.23 6.04 3.62
C GLN A 26 5.96 4.73 3.91
N ARG A 27 7.28 4.81 4.12
CA ARG A 27 8.09 3.62 4.39
C ARG A 27 7.57 2.93 5.64
N GLY A 28 7.24 1.65 5.50
CA GLY A 28 6.77 0.83 6.60
C GLY A 28 5.26 0.90 6.82
N ALA A 29 4.52 1.80 6.16
CA ALA A 29 3.05 1.81 6.21
C ALA A 29 2.48 0.61 5.42
N ALA A 30 1.47 -0.07 5.99
CA ALA A 30 0.75 -1.19 5.42
C ALA A 30 -0.76 -1.03 5.70
N SER A 31 -1.55 -2.09 5.67
CA SER A 31 -3.02 -1.97 5.61
C SER A 31 -3.64 -1.32 6.83
N LEU A 32 -3.12 -1.55 8.03
CA LEU A 32 -3.66 -0.93 9.24
C LEU A 32 -3.52 0.61 9.23
N ASN A 33 -2.38 1.16 8.78
CA ASN A 33 -2.25 2.62 8.64
C ASN A 33 -3.19 3.16 7.57
N GLN A 34 -3.31 2.45 6.45
CA GLN A 34 -4.16 2.89 5.36
C GLN A 34 -5.63 2.93 5.81
N TYR A 35 -6.09 1.90 6.51
CA TYR A 35 -7.44 1.87 7.09
C TYR A 35 -7.73 3.07 8.00
N PHE A 36 -6.82 3.40 8.92
CA PHE A 36 -6.98 4.57 9.78
C PHE A 36 -6.89 5.90 9.02
N GLY A 37 -6.03 6.00 8.01
CA GLY A 37 -5.97 7.15 7.10
C GLY A 37 -7.27 7.35 6.30
N MET A 38 -7.90 6.26 5.85
CA MET A 38 -9.18 6.32 5.12
C MET A 38 -10.29 6.98 5.95
N GLN A 39 -10.27 6.84 7.28
CA GLN A 39 -11.28 7.45 8.16
C GLN A 39 -11.31 8.98 8.06
N GLN A 40 -10.20 9.60 7.65
CA GLN A 40 -10.09 11.05 7.46
C GLN A 40 -10.78 11.52 6.16
N ILE A 41 -10.85 10.63 5.16
CA ILE A 41 -11.20 10.96 3.76
C ILE A 41 -12.39 10.15 3.21
N LEU A 42 -13.25 9.60 4.06
CA LEU A 42 -14.38 8.76 3.63
C LEU A 42 -15.25 9.41 2.53
N PRO A 43 -15.63 10.70 2.62
CA PRO A 43 -16.40 11.35 1.54
C PRO A 43 -15.66 11.44 0.21
N GLN A 44 -14.32 11.46 0.22
CA GLN A 44 -13.47 11.47 -0.97
C GLN A 44 -13.22 10.08 -1.53
N LEU A 45 -13.53 9.01 -0.77
CA LEU A 45 -13.46 7.62 -1.24
C LEU A 45 -14.81 7.10 -1.76
N GLU A 46 -15.93 7.66 -1.27
CA GLU A 46 -17.28 7.23 -1.61
C GLU A 46 -17.52 7.25 -3.13
N GLY A 47 -17.79 6.07 -3.71
CA GLY A 47 -18.07 5.92 -5.14
C GLY A 47 -16.91 6.30 -6.06
N LYS A 48 -15.66 6.37 -5.55
CA LYS A 48 -14.47 6.75 -6.32
C LYS A 48 -13.63 5.55 -6.74
N THR A 49 -12.62 5.84 -7.55
CA THR A 49 -11.63 4.86 -7.99
C THR A 49 -10.35 4.99 -7.16
N ALA A 50 -9.75 3.86 -6.77
CA ALA A 50 -8.47 3.83 -6.06
C ALA A 50 -7.50 2.80 -6.65
N VAL A 51 -6.21 3.03 -6.42
CA VAL A 51 -5.13 2.08 -6.70
C VAL A 51 -4.53 1.67 -5.37
N TYR A 52 -4.50 0.37 -5.08
CA TYR A 52 -4.00 -0.14 -3.80
C TYR A 52 -2.88 -1.17 -4.02
N VAL A 53 -1.66 -0.84 -3.59
CA VAL A 53 -0.54 -1.78 -3.66
C VAL A 53 -0.65 -2.77 -2.50
N VAL A 54 -0.55 -4.06 -2.78
CA VAL A 54 -0.47 -5.13 -1.77
C VAL A 54 0.86 -5.84 -1.95
N SER A 55 1.85 -5.47 -1.13
CA SER A 55 3.18 -6.08 -1.21
C SER A 55 3.23 -7.34 -0.34
N PRO A 56 3.50 -8.54 -0.90
CA PRO A 56 3.62 -9.78 -0.13
C PRO A 56 4.61 -9.69 1.05
N GLN A 57 5.62 -8.83 0.95
CA GLN A 57 6.64 -8.60 1.97
C GLN A 57 6.09 -7.92 3.24
N TRP A 58 4.86 -7.39 3.23
CA TRP A 58 4.17 -6.90 4.42
C TRP A 58 3.65 -8.02 5.31
N PHE A 59 3.43 -9.21 4.75
CA PHE A 59 2.80 -10.34 5.40
C PHE A 59 3.80 -11.16 6.22
N THR A 60 4.69 -10.50 6.96
CA THR A 60 5.60 -11.18 7.88
C THR A 60 4.83 -11.80 9.04
N LYS A 61 5.44 -12.77 9.71
CA LYS A 61 4.83 -13.47 10.86
C LYS A 61 4.37 -12.53 11.98
N ASP A 62 5.22 -11.56 12.32
CA ASP A 62 4.92 -10.58 13.36
C ASP A 62 4.05 -9.42 12.84
N GLY A 63 3.93 -9.33 11.51
CA GLY A 63 3.23 -8.29 10.80
C GLY A 63 3.92 -6.93 10.93
N TYR A 64 3.07 -5.93 11.07
CA TYR A 64 3.42 -4.53 11.07
C TYR A 64 4.26 -4.09 12.29
N ASP A 65 5.30 -3.26 12.09
CA ASP A 65 6.18 -2.74 13.15
C ASP A 65 5.54 -1.58 13.94
N SER A 66 5.32 -1.74 15.25
CA SER A 66 4.62 -0.74 16.08
C SER A 66 5.24 0.67 16.03
N SER A 67 6.56 0.81 15.84
CA SER A 67 7.21 2.12 15.79
C SER A 67 6.89 2.86 14.48
N ALA A 68 6.84 2.14 13.37
CA ALA A 68 6.35 2.69 12.11
C ALA A 68 4.86 3.10 12.21
N PHE A 69 4.07 2.39 13.02
CA PHE A 69 2.62 2.60 13.12
C PHE A 69 2.37 3.95 13.75
N GLN A 70 2.99 4.13 14.91
CA GLN A 70 2.90 5.32 15.74
C GLN A 70 3.46 6.56 15.02
N GLN A 71 4.41 6.39 14.10
CA GLN A 71 4.93 7.51 13.30
C GLN A 71 3.87 8.12 12.36
N TYR A 72 2.93 7.31 11.84
CA TYR A 72 1.93 7.77 10.87
C TYR A 72 0.52 7.85 11.44
N PHE A 73 0.30 7.33 12.65
CA PHE A 73 -0.97 7.42 13.36
C PHE A 73 -1.09 8.75 14.11
N ASN A 74 -2.20 9.46 13.95
CA ASN A 74 -2.41 10.78 14.56
C ASN A 74 -3.79 10.92 15.23
N SER A 75 -4.01 12.06 15.90
CA SER A 75 -5.25 12.35 16.63
C SER A 75 -6.47 12.51 15.73
N ASP A 76 -6.33 13.00 14.50
CA ASP A 76 -7.46 13.09 13.55
C ASP A 76 -7.91 11.69 13.11
N GLN A 77 -6.97 10.78 12.83
CA GLN A 77 -7.29 9.39 12.52
C GLN A 77 -8.04 8.71 13.67
N LEU A 78 -7.58 8.91 14.91
CA LEU A 78 -8.23 8.37 16.09
C LEU A 78 -9.64 8.93 16.29
N THR A 79 -9.79 10.26 16.28
CA THR A 79 -11.09 10.92 16.48
C THR A 79 -12.05 10.60 15.33
N SER A 80 -11.57 10.55 14.09
CA SER A 80 -12.34 10.12 12.92
C SER A 80 -12.80 8.67 13.04
N PHE A 81 -11.92 7.74 13.44
CA PHE A 81 -12.28 6.35 13.69
C PHE A 81 -13.39 6.23 14.75
N LEU A 82 -13.23 6.87 15.91
CA LEU A 82 -14.24 6.84 16.98
C LEU A 82 -15.55 7.55 16.57
N ALA A 83 -15.50 8.56 15.70
CA ALA A 83 -16.67 9.28 15.23
C ALA A 83 -17.48 8.52 14.18
N ASN A 84 -16.80 7.77 13.30
CA ASN A 84 -17.40 7.16 12.12
C ASN A 84 -17.83 5.71 12.33
N GLN A 85 -17.25 5.00 13.30
CA GLN A 85 -17.46 3.57 13.45
C GLN A 85 -18.65 3.21 14.36
N GLU A 86 -19.32 2.13 13.99
CA GLU A 86 -20.27 1.41 14.85
C GLU A 86 -19.66 0.08 15.29
N ALA A 87 -20.22 -0.53 16.34
CA ALA A 87 -19.77 -1.82 16.81
C ALA A 87 -20.06 -2.91 15.77
N GLY A 88 -19.01 -3.54 15.26
CA GLY A 88 -19.08 -4.64 14.31
C GLY A 88 -17.73 -5.37 14.21
N PRO A 89 -17.64 -6.45 13.44
CA PRO A 89 -16.42 -7.25 13.35
C PRO A 89 -15.18 -6.45 12.96
N ALA A 90 -15.28 -5.59 11.94
CA ALA A 90 -14.17 -4.75 11.49
C ALA A 90 -13.75 -3.73 12.57
N SER A 91 -14.68 -3.03 13.22
CA SER A 91 -14.35 -2.03 14.25
C SER A 91 -13.80 -2.68 15.53
N GLN A 92 -14.29 -3.86 15.91
CA GLN A 92 -13.74 -4.68 17.00
C GLN A 92 -12.30 -5.09 16.73
N TYR A 93 -12.03 -5.60 15.52
CA TYR A 93 -10.68 -5.99 15.11
C TYR A 93 -9.75 -4.77 15.07
N ALA A 94 -10.15 -3.69 14.39
CA ALA A 94 -9.35 -2.47 14.29
C ALA A 94 -9.03 -1.85 15.67
N ALA A 95 -10.01 -1.80 16.57
CA ALA A 95 -9.80 -1.29 17.94
C ALA A 95 -8.85 -2.19 18.75
N SER A 96 -8.98 -3.52 18.62
CA SER A 96 -8.07 -4.46 19.28
C SER A 96 -6.64 -4.32 18.75
N ARG A 97 -6.48 -4.18 17.43
CA ARG A 97 -5.18 -3.92 16.79
C ARG A 97 -4.59 -2.59 17.21
N LEU A 98 -5.39 -1.54 17.29
CA LEU A 98 -4.94 -0.22 17.76
C LEU A 98 -4.39 -0.29 19.19
N LEU A 99 -5.07 -0.99 20.11
CA LEU A 99 -4.58 -1.17 21.47
C LEU A 99 -3.31 -2.01 21.54
N GLN A 100 -3.11 -2.95 20.61
CA GLN A 100 -1.87 -3.73 20.51
C GLN A 100 -0.70 -2.89 19.99
N GLN A 101 -0.93 -2.07 18.96
CA GLN A 101 0.10 -1.27 18.31
C GLN A 101 0.42 0.02 19.07
N TYR A 102 -0.56 0.56 19.80
CA TYR A 102 -0.43 1.76 20.60
C TYR A 102 -1.17 1.62 21.95
N PRO A 103 -0.59 0.90 22.94
CA PRO A 103 -1.26 0.62 24.21
C PRO A 103 -1.70 1.85 25.01
N ASN A 104 -0.93 2.94 24.91
CA ASN A 104 -1.19 4.21 25.60
C ASN A 104 -1.90 5.25 24.71
N VAL A 105 -2.67 4.80 23.71
CA VAL A 105 -3.43 5.69 22.82
C VAL A 105 -4.40 6.56 23.62
N ALA A 106 -4.55 7.82 23.18
CA ALA A 106 -5.55 8.72 23.75
C ALA A 106 -6.97 8.14 23.62
N MET A 107 -7.91 8.61 24.43
CA MET A 107 -9.31 8.15 24.42
C MET A 107 -9.45 6.62 24.52
N GLN A 108 -8.52 5.97 25.23
CA GLN A 108 -8.41 4.52 25.33
C GLN A 108 -9.73 3.83 25.72
N GLY A 109 -10.53 4.47 26.59
CA GLY A 109 -11.85 3.94 26.98
C GLY A 109 -12.82 3.75 25.82
N GLY A 110 -12.81 4.67 24.84
CA GLY A 110 -13.63 4.54 23.63
C GLY A 110 -13.14 3.42 22.72
N VAL A 111 -11.82 3.30 22.56
CA VAL A 111 -11.20 2.21 21.80
C VAL A 111 -11.49 0.85 22.47
N GLN A 112 -11.40 0.76 23.80
CA GLN A 112 -11.70 -0.46 24.56
C GLN A 112 -13.16 -0.88 24.44
N LYS A 113 -14.10 0.08 24.38
CA LYS A 113 -15.52 -0.23 24.13
C LYS A 113 -15.70 -0.88 22.76
N LEU A 114 -15.16 -0.27 21.70
CA LEU A 114 -15.23 -0.84 20.35
C LEU A 114 -14.55 -2.22 20.28
N ALA A 115 -13.39 -2.39 20.92
CA ALA A 115 -12.70 -3.69 20.98
C ALA A 115 -13.54 -4.79 21.67
N LYS A 116 -14.43 -4.42 22.60
CA LYS A 116 -15.39 -5.31 23.27
C LYS A 116 -16.72 -5.46 22.52
N GLY A 117 -16.83 -4.89 21.32
CA GLY A 117 -18.07 -4.91 20.54
C GLY A 117 -19.17 -4.00 21.09
N GLN A 118 -18.80 -3.00 21.88
CA GLN A 118 -19.74 -2.04 22.46
C GLN A 118 -19.72 -0.74 21.67
N ASN A 119 -20.91 -0.23 21.36
CA ASN A 119 -21.04 1.09 20.76
C ASN A 119 -20.61 2.19 21.73
N LEU A 120 -20.04 3.26 21.18
CA LEU A 120 -19.94 4.53 21.90
C LEU A 120 -21.34 5.13 22.09
N SER A 121 -21.56 5.79 23.23
CA SER A 121 -22.80 6.54 23.46
C SER A 121 -22.92 7.71 22.47
N SER A 122 -24.14 8.21 22.27
CA SER A 122 -24.39 9.38 21.40
C SER A 122 -23.59 10.61 21.83
N PHE A 123 -23.37 10.79 23.14
CA PHE A 123 -22.52 11.86 23.67
C PHE A 123 -21.06 11.67 23.27
N GLU A 124 -20.51 10.46 23.42
CA GLU A 124 -19.14 10.15 23.01
C GLU A 124 -18.96 10.32 21.50
N LYS A 125 -19.91 9.86 20.68
CA LYS A 125 -19.88 10.09 19.22
C LYS A 125 -19.89 11.59 18.90
N GLY A 126 -20.78 12.37 19.53
CA GLY A 126 -20.87 13.83 19.34
C GLY A 126 -19.61 14.58 19.76
N LEU A 127 -18.98 14.18 20.88
CA LEU A 127 -17.71 14.73 21.33
C LEU A 127 -16.58 14.44 20.33
N ASN A 128 -16.47 13.19 19.86
CA ASN A 128 -15.47 12.81 18.86
C ASN A 128 -15.67 13.55 17.52
N GLN A 129 -16.91 13.72 17.07
CA GLN A 129 -17.20 14.53 15.87
C GLN A 129 -16.77 15.99 16.04
N THR A 130 -16.94 16.56 17.24
CA THR A 130 -16.52 17.93 17.55
C THR A 130 -15.00 18.05 17.56
N LEU A 131 -14.31 17.12 18.24
CA LEU A 131 -12.84 17.06 18.26
C LEU A 131 -12.26 16.86 16.86
N MET A 132 -12.82 15.94 16.07
CA MET A 132 -12.45 15.71 14.67
C MET A 132 -12.56 17.00 13.85
N ARG A 133 -13.67 17.74 13.95
CA ARG A 133 -13.82 19.02 13.24
C ARG A 133 -12.80 20.06 13.66
N PHE A 134 -12.43 20.09 14.95
CA PHE A 134 -11.40 20.99 15.47
C PHE A 134 -10.02 20.63 14.90
N VAL A 135 -9.60 19.36 15.04
CA VAL A 135 -8.29 18.89 14.57
C VAL A 135 -8.15 19.08 13.04
N ARG A 136 -9.21 18.81 12.26
CA ARG A 136 -9.18 19.05 10.81
C ARG A 136 -9.05 20.52 10.43
N ARG A 137 -9.65 21.44 11.20
CA ARG A 137 -9.48 22.88 10.97
C ARG A 137 -8.07 23.35 11.32
N GLU A 138 -7.52 22.82 12.41
CA GLU A 138 -6.14 23.04 12.81
C GLU A 138 -5.19 22.57 11.70
N ASP A 139 -5.36 21.33 11.21
CA ASP A 139 -4.55 20.77 10.13
C ASP A 139 -4.68 21.56 8.83
N ALA A 140 -5.89 21.95 8.42
CA ALA A 140 -6.10 22.78 7.24
C ALA A 140 -5.40 24.14 7.33
N PHE A 141 -5.31 24.73 8.53
CA PHE A 141 -4.62 25.99 8.75
C PHE A 141 -3.09 25.83 8.76
N PHE A 142 -2.57 24.77 9.39
CA PHE A 142 -1.12 24.60 9.53
C PHE A 142 -0.44 23.93 8.33
N SER A 143 -1.15 23.05 7.62
CA SER A 143 -0.63 22.35 6.44
C SER A 143 -0.32 23.27 5.26
N THR A 144 -0.98 24.43 5.15
CA THR A 144 -0.65 25.43 4.11
C THR A 144 0.75 25.98 4.26
N PHE A 145 1.26 26.12 5.49
CA PHE A 145 2.63 26.63 5.73
C PHE A 145 3.71 25.60 5.39
N THR A 146 3.42 24.30 5.54
CA THR A 146 4.35 23.23 5.16
C THR A 146 4.33 22.98 3.65
N ALA A 147 3.17 23.06 3.00
CA ALA A 147 3.02 22.90 1.56
C ALA A 147 3.79 23.97 0.76
N MET A 148 3.78 25.23 1.22
CA MET A 148 4.50 26.35 0.60
C MET A 148 6.03 26.15 0.47
N ASN A 149 6.60 25.23 1.25
CA ASN A 149 8.05 24.96 1.27
C ASN A 149 8.46 23.66 0.57
N ASN A 150 7.54 23.00 -0.15
CA ASN A 150 7.79 21.66 -0.70
C ASN A 150 8.25 21.66 -2.17
N SER A 151 9.54 21.85 -2.41
CA SER A 151 10.16 21.79 -3.75
C SER A 151 10.23 20.40 -4.43
N ASN A 152 9.55 19.38 -3.87
CA ASN A 152 9.65 18.00 -4.40
C ASN A 152 8.94 17.84 -5.74
N TYR A 153 7.85 18.57 -6.00
CA TYR A 153 7.13 18.48 -7.26
C TYR A 153 8.00 18.97 -8.42
N GLU A 154 8.64 20.13 -8.27
CA GLU A 154 9.56 20.69 -9.24
C GLU A 154 10.75 19.75 -9.49
N LYS A 155 11.36 19.22 -8.41
CA LYS A 155 12.58 18.41 -8.47
C LYS A 155 12.38 16.96 -8.92
N LYS A 156 11.17 16.41 -8.76
CA LYS A 156 10.92 14.98 -9.03
C LYS A 156 9.93 14.73 -10.16
N VAL A 157 9.10 15.72 -10.49
CA VAL A 157 8.12 15.62 -11.58
C VAL A 157 8.51 16.57 -12.70
N LEU A 158 8.46 17.89 -12.47
CA LEU A 158 8.65 18.87 -13.55
C LEU A 158 10.04 18.79 -14.21
N SER A 159 11.08 18.53 -13.43
CA SER A 159 12.45 18.42 -13.96
C SER A 159 12.66 17.25 -14.91
N ARG A 160 11.71 16.31 -15.02
CA ARG A 160 11.81 15.10 -15.85
C ARG A 160 11.00 15.17 -17.14
N LEU A 161 10.11 16.15 -17.28
CA LEU A 161 9.17 16.23 -18.41
C LEU A 161 9.88 16.41 -19.75
N ASN A 162 11.00 17.14 -19.75
CA ASN A 162 11.80 17.38 -20.97
C ASN A 162 12.64 16.17 -21.39
N ASP A 163 12.80 15.18 -20.50
CA ASP A 163 13.54 13.95 -20.81
C ASP A 163 12.63 12.90 -21.51
N LEU A 164 11.32 13.16 -21.57
CA LEU A 164 10.31 12.28 -22.17
C LEU A 164 9.89 12.76 -23.57
N PRO A 165 9.52 11.83 -24.48
CA PRO A 165 9.00 12.20 -25.80
C PRO A 165 7.67 12.96 -25.66
N ASP A 166 7.45 13.93 -26.56
CA ASP A 166 6.24 14.75 -26.54
C ASP A 166 4.98 13.97 -26.92
N THR A 167 5.12 12.98 -27.80
CA THR A 167 4.02 12.06 -28.15
C THR A 167 4.14 10.78 -27.32
N PHE A 168 3.03 10.35 -26.74
CA PHE A 168 2.96 9.12 -25.96
C PHE A 168 3.14 7.88 -26.85
N SER A 169 4.12 7.03 -26.54
CA SER A 169 4.29 5.68 -27.09
C SER A 169 4.97 4.83 -26.05
N TYR A 170 4.42 3.63 -25.79
CA TYR A 170 5.06 2.71 -24.85
C TYR A 170 6.44 2.25 -25.34
N GLU A 171 6.65 2.10 -26.66
CA GLU A 171 7.96 1.75 -27.20
C GLU A 171 9.00 2.83 -26.90
N ALA A 172 8.68 4.11 -27.22
CA ALA A 172 9.60 5.23 -26.97
C ALA A 172 9.88 5.43 -25.47
N LEU A 173 8.86 5.26 -24.63
CA LEU A 173 9.01 5.33 -23.17
C LEU A 173 9.90 4.21 -22.62
N GLU A 174 9.78 3.00 -23.16
CA GLU A 174 10.60 1.85 -22.77
C GLU A 174 12.08 2.06 -23.13
N GLU A 175 12.37 2.65 -24.29
CA GLU A 175 13.75 3.01 -24.69
C GLU A 175 14.39 3.98 -23.69
N VAL A 176 13.68 5.06 -23.35
CA VAL A 176 14.15 6.09 -22.41
C VAL A 176 14.28 5.53 -21.00
N ALA A 177 13.30 4.77 -20.52
CA ALA A 177 13.33 4.13 -19.20
C ALA A 177 14.49 3.13 -19.08
N THR A 178 14.69 2.31 -20.11
CA THR A 178 15.77 1.32 -20.17
C THR A 178 17.15 1.99 -20.22
N ALA A 179 17.29 3.11 -20.95
CA ALA A 179 18.53 3.88 -20.97
C ALA A 179 18.88 4.45 -19.59
N GLU A 180 17.92 5.08 -18.90
CA GLU A 180 18.13 5.58 -17.53
C GLU A 180 18.47 4.42 -16.58
N ALA A 181 17.74 3.30 -16.66
CA ALA A 181 17.99 2.15 -15.80
C ALA A 181 19.41 1.60 -15.96
N LYS A 182 19.91 1.44 -17.20
CA LYS A 182 21.28 1.00 -17.49
C LYS A 182 22.33 1.89 -16.81
N ASP A 183 22.19 3.20 -16.92
CA ASP A 183 23.08 4.17 -16.25
C ASP A 183 23.00 4.04 -14.72
N LYS A 184 21.78 3.88 -14.19
CA LYS A 184 21.53 3.86 -12.75
C LYS A 184 21.75 2.51 -12.09
N THR A 185 22.07 1.43 -12.81
CA THR A 185 22.31 0.09 -12.23
C THR A 185 23.67 -0.52 -12.61
N ASN A 186 24.65 0.29 -13.00
CA ASN A 186 25.94 -0.19 -13.53
C ASN A 186 27.00 -0.57 -12.46
N ASN A 187 26.75 -0.36 -11.17
CA ASN A 187 27.74 -0.63 -10.11
C ASN A 187 27.58 -2.00 -9.41
N ASN A 188 26.61 -2.82 -9.82
CA ASN A 188 26.35 -4.12 -9.23
C ASN A 188 25.72 -5.11 -10.23
N LYS A 189 25.79 -6.41 -9.92
CA LYS A 189 25.26 -7.47 -10.79
C LYS A 189 23.80 -7.85 -10.49
N LEU A 190 23.20 -7.26 -9.45
CA LEU A 190 21.85 -7.55 -9.00
C LEU A 190 20.78 -6.75 -9.74
N GLY A 191 21.18 -5.77 -10.58
CA GLY A 191 20.25 -4.88 -11.27
C GLY A 191 19.55 -3.91 -10.29
N ILE A 192 20.19 -3.60 -9.17
CA ILE A 192 19.67 -2.67 -8.16
C ILE A 192 20.23 -1.28 -8.43
N SER A 193 19.46 -0.22 -8.17
CA SER A 193 19.95 1.15 -8.33
C SER A 193 21.26 1.40 -7.57
N ASN A 194 22.20 2.10 -8.22
CA ASN A 194 23.53 2.40 -7.73
C ASN A 194 23.49 3.03 -6.34
N SER A 195 22.61 4.01 -6.14
CA SER A 195 22.41 4.69 -4.86
C SER A 195 21.95 3.73 -3.77
N PHE A 196 20.93 2.90 -4.06
CA PHE A 196 20.43 1.94 -3.07
C PHE A 196 21.51 0.90 -2.73
N TYR A 197 22.16 0.34 -3.74
CA TYR A 197 23.22 -0.65 -3.55
C TYR A 197 24.34 -0.09 -2.67
N THR A 198 24.90 1.08 -3.02
CA THR A 198 26.02 1.70 -2.29
C THR A 198 25.64 2.04 -0.85
N HIS A 199 24.48 2.65 -0.62
CA HIS A 199 24.12 3.17 0.71
C HIS A 199 23.41 2.17 1.62
N ARG A 200 22.80 1.10 1.07
CA ARG A 200 22.00 0.16 1.86
C ARG A 200 22.53 -1.27 1.86
N LEU A 201 23.21 -1.72 0.79
CA LEU A 201 23.52 -3.14 0.60
C LEU A 201 25.01 -3.46 0.63
N ALA A 202 25.87 -2.65 0.00
CA ALA A 202 27.25 -2.99 -0.29
C ALA A 202 28.03 -3.47 0.94
N SER A 203 27.92 -2.75 2.07
CA SER A 203 28.60 -3.10 3.33
C SER A 203 28.02 -4.31 4.06
N LYS A 204 26.82 -4.78 3.68
CA LYS A 204 26.07 -5.85 4.35
C LYS A 204 25.93 -7.12 3.52
N LEU A 205 26.32 -7.11 2.24
CA LEU A 205 26.10 -8.24 1.31
C LEU A 205 26.47 -9.61 1.88
N LYS A 206 27.67 -9.74 2.47
CA LYS A 206 28.12 -11.02 3.06
C LYS A 206 27.13 -11.57 4.11
N LYS A 207 26.51 -10.70 4.91
CA LYS A 207 25.52 -11.08 5.94
C LYS A 207 24.14 -11.37 5.34
N LEU A 208 23.84 -10.85 4.14
CA LEU A 208 22.56 -10.99 3.46
C LEU A 208 22.53 -12.21 2.54
N LYS A 209 23.63 -12.96 2.38
CA LYS A 209 23.59 -14.21 1.61
C LYS A 209 22.79 -15.26 2.39
N GLY A 210 21.67 -15.71 1.83
CA GLY A 210 20.84 -16.75 2.46
C GLY A 210 20.03 -16.30 3.70
N PHE A 211 19.91 -15.00 3.98
CA PHE A 211 19.24 -14.53 5.20
C PHE A 211 17.72 -14.79 5.22
N GLN A 212 17.08 -14.97 4.05
CA GLN A 212 15.64 -15.17 3.90
C GLN A 212 15.24 -16.63 3.66
N LYS A 213 16.16 -17.59 3.84
CA LYS A 213 15.88 -19.03 3.59
C LYS A 213 14.69 -19.59 4.35
N ASN A 214 14.43 -19.05 5.55
CA ASN A 214 13.35 -19.49 6.42
C ASN A 214 12.22 -18.45 6.51
N GLU A 215 12.28 -17.40 5.70
CA GLU A 215 11.24 -16.38 5.65
C GLU A 215 9.97 -17.00 5.04
N SER A 216 8.81 -16.66 5.60
CA SER A 216 7.51 -17.06 5.06
C SER A 216 6.51 -15.93 5.26
N TYR A 217 5.69 -15.69 4.25
CA TYR A 217 4.65 -14.68 4.22
C TYR A 217 3.23 -15.27 4.21
N GLU A 218 3.13 -16.58 4.42
CA GLU A 218 1.86 -17.32 4.36
C GLU A 218 1.03 -17.13 5.65
N GLN A 219 1.68 -16.77 6.76
CA GLN A 219 1.05 -16.54 8.06
C GLN A 219 1.34 -15.14 8.54
N SER A 220 0.29 -14.33 8.71
CA SER A 220 0.46 -12.93 9.11
C SER A 220 -0.83 -12.31 9.65
N PRO A 221 -0.77 -11.44 10.66
CA PRO A 221 -1.89 -10.57 11.00
C PRO A 221 -2.21 -9.58 9.85
N GLU A 222 -1.29 -9.33 8.92
CA GLU A 222 -1.52 -8.42 7.77
C GLU A 222 -2.65 -8.91 6.86
N TYR A 223 -2.99 -10.21 6.83
CA TYR A 223 -4.18 -10.70 6.13
C TYR A 223 -5.48 -10.16 6.73
N ASN A 224 -5.53 -10.05 8.06
CA ASN A 224 -6.67 -9.48 8.74
C ASN A 224 -6.65 -7.94 8.66
N ASP A 225 -5.46 -7.30 8.73
CA ASP A 225 -5.34 -5.85 8.55
C ASP A 225 -5.73 -5.44 7.10
N LEU A 226 -5.41 -6.26 6.08
CA LEU A 226 -5.91 -6.09 4.71
C LEU A 226 -7.43 -6.19 4.66
N GLN A 227 -8.04 -7.10 5.43
CA GLN A 227 -9.48 -7.24 5.46
C GLN A 227 -10.17 -5.94 5.91
N LEU A 228 -9.60 -5.18 6.86
CA LEU A 228 -10.13 -3.85 7.23
C LEU A 228 -10.22 -2.89 6.05
N VAL A 229 -9.22 -2.91 5.17
CA VAL A 229 -9.20 -2.09 3.96
C VAL A 229 -10.28 -2.53 2.98
N LEU A 230 -10.46 -3.85 2.79
CA LEU A 230 -11.50 -4.40 1.91
C LEU A 230 -12.90 -4.07 2.41
N ASP A 231 -13.14 -4.23 3.72
CA ASP A 231 -14.36 -3.79 4.40
C ASP A 231 -14.65 -2.31 4.13
N GLN A 232 -13.64 -1.45 4.26
CA GLN A 232 -13.80 -0.02 4.03
C GLN A 232 -14.10 0.31 2.56
N PHE A 233 -13.42 -0.31 1.61
CA PHE A 233 -13.69 -0.11 0.18
C PHE A 233 -15.10 -0.57 -0.19
N ALA A 234 -15.59 -1.66 0.40
CA ALA A 234 -16.95 -2.11 0.18
C ALA A 234 -17.99 -1.15 0.76
N GLN A 235 -17.78 -0.67 1.99
CA GLN A 235 -18.66 0.32 2.62
C GLN A 235 -18.71 1.62 1.81
N SER A 236 -17.55 2.06 1.30
CA SER A 236 -17.42 3.28 0.52
C SER A 236 -17.73 3.10 -0.97
N LYS A 237 -18.12 1.91 -1.43
CA LYS A 237 -18.35 1.60 -2.85
C LYS A 237 -17.20 2.07 -3.75
N THR A 238 -15.98 1.98 -3.25
CA THR A 238 -14.78 2.39 -3.97
C THR A 238 -14.41 1.29 -4.96
N ASN A 239 -14.24 1.62 -6.24
CA ASN A 239 -13.75 0.69 -7.23
C ASN A 239 -12.22 0.66 -7.22
N VAL A 240 -11.61 -0.49 -6.94
CA VAL A 240 -10.18 -0.56 -6.63
C VAL A 240 -9.46 -1.53 -7.57
N ILE A 241 -8.33 -1.09 -8.11
CA ILE A 241 -7.34 -1.98 -8.72
C ILE A 241 -6.22 -2.28 -7.72
N PHE A 242 -5.98 -3.56 -7.47
CA PHE A 242 -4.91 -4.03 -6.61
C PHE A 242 -3.65 -4.29 -7.42
N VAL A 243 -2.49 -3.92 -6.88
CA VAL A 243 -1.20 -4.09 -7.54
C VAL A 243 -0.31 -4.97 -6.66
N ILE A 244 0.09 -6.13 -7.19
CA ILE A 244 0.95 -7.08 -6.48
C ILE A 244 2.34 -7.03 -7.14
N PRO A 245 3.33 -6.33 -6.54
CA PRO A 245 4.69 -6.24 -7.10
C PRO A 245 5.46 -7.56 -6.90
N PRO A 246 6.52 -7.82 -7.70
CA PRO A 246 7.45 -8.91 -7.44
C PRO A 246 8.54 -8.51 -6.44
N VAL A 247 9.41 -9.46 -6.13
CA VAL A 247 10.77 -9.23 -5.61
C VAL A 247 11.74 -9.33 -6.79
N ASN A 248 12.82 -8.54 -6.80
CA ASN A 248 13.90 -8.72 -7.78
C ASN A 248 14.44 -10.17 -7.72
N SER A 249 14.36 -10.93 -8.82
CA SER A 249 14.67 -12.37 -8.83
C SER A 249 16.13 -12.67 -8.50
N LYS A 250 17.07 -11.79 -8.88
CA LYS A 250 18.49 -11.93 -8.51
C LYS A 250 18.70 -11.71 -7.01
N TRP A 251 17.94 -10.79 -6.43
CA TRP A 251 17.95 -10.55 -4.98
C TRP A 251 17.34 -11.74 -4.23
N MET A 252 16.16 -12.20 -4.65
CA MET A 252 15.48 -13.38 -4.10
C MET A 252 16.41 -14.60 -4.08
N ALA A 253 17.10 -14.88 -5.19
CA ALA A 253 18.07 -15.95 -5.27
C ALA A 253 19.28 -15.76 -4.34
N TYR A 254 19.78 -14.53 -4.20
CA TYR A 254 20.92 -14.22 -3.33
C TYR A 254 20.60 -14.39 -1.83
N THR A 255 19.43 -13.94 -1.43
CA THR A 255 18.96 -14.00 -0.04
C THR A 255 18.35 -15.35 0.31
N GLY A 256 18.04 -16.18 -0.69
CA GLY A 256 17.42 -17.49 -0.51
C GLY A 256 15.93 -17.43 -0.20
N LEU A 257 15.26 -16.31 -0.48
CA LEU A 257 13.81 -16.20 -0.35
C LEU A 257 13.13 -17.17 -1.33
N SER A 258 12.21 -17.99 -0.83
CA SER A 258 11.55 -19.02 -1.65
C SER A 258 10.53 -18.40 -2.61
N GLN A 259 10.74 -18.59 -3.92
CA GLN A 259 9.80 -18.19 -4.96
C GLN A 259 8.47 -18.95 -4.82
N GLU A 260 8.51 -20.24 -4.45
CA GLU A 260 7.31 -21.05 -4.27
C GLU A 260 6.45 -20.53 -3.11
N MET A 261 7.07 -20.23 -1.96
CA MET A 261 6.38 -19.61 -0.82
C MET A 261 5.80 -18.25 -1.20
N TYR A 262 6.56 -17.45 -1.95
CA TYR A 262 6.09 -16.14 -2.41
C TYR A 262 4.83 -16.27 -3.26
N GLN A 263 4.79 -17.25 -4.18
CA GLN A 263 3.63 -17.48 -5.04
C GLN A 263 2.42 -18.04 -4.26
N ARG A 264 2.62 -18.92 -3.28
CA ARG A 264 1.51 -19.35 -2.39
C ARG A 264 0.94 -18.19 -1.56
N THR A 265 1.79 -17.25 -1.18
CA THR A 265 1.35 -16.00 -0.52
C THR A 265 0.50 -15.15 -1.47
N VAL A 266 0.94 -14.98 -2.71
CA VAL A 266 0.18 -14.26 -3.75
C VAL A 266 -1.18 -14.93 -3.99
N GLU A 267 -1.21 -16.26 -4.14
CA GLU A 267 -2.45 -17.03 -4.29
C GLU A 267 -3.42 -16.80 -3.11
N LYS A 268 -2.91 -16.80 -1.88
CA LYS A 268 -3.69 -16.52 -0.68
C LYS A 268 -4.26 -15.09 -0.66
N ILE A 269 -3.45 -14.09 -1.01
CA ILE A 269 -3.89 -12.70 -1.15
C ILE A 269 -4.99 -12.58 -2.21
N ARG A 270 -4.74 -13.13 -3.42
CA ARG A 270 -5.69 -13.08 -4.53
C ARG A 270 -7.01 -13.74 -4.16
N TYR A 271 -6.98 -14.90 -3.51
CA TYR A 271 -8.20 -15.56 -3.06
C TYR A 271 -9.01 -14.66 -2.11
N GLN A 272 -8.37 -14.00 -1.15
CA GLN A 272 -9.06 -13.06 -0.25
C GLN A 272 -9.71 -11.91 -1.02
N LEU A 273 -9.06 -11.39 -2.07
CA LEU A 273 -9.60 -10.34 -2.92
C LEU A 273 -10.76 -10.84 -3.80
N GLU A 274 -10.50 -11.86 -4.62
CA GLU A 274 -11.39 -12.34 -5.67
C GLU A 274 -12.65 -13.00 -5.09
N SER A 275 -12.54 -13.76 -3.99
CA SER A 275 -13.70 -14.39 -3.33
C SER A 275 -14.70 -13.37 -2.77
N GLN A 276 -14.28 -12.11 -2.59
CA GLN A 276 -15.12 -11.01 -2.11
C GLN A 276 -15.55 -10.04 -3.23
N GLY A 277 -15.19 -10.32 -4.49
CA GLY A 277 -15.55 -9.51 -5.65
C GLY A 277 -14.52 -8.46 -6.08
N PHE A 278 -13.33 -8.42 -5.47
CA PHE A 278 -12.25 -7.53 -5.90
C PHE A 278 -11.42 -8.18 -7.02
N THR A 279 -11.89 -8.08 -8.25
CA THR A 279 -11.32 -8.79 -9.41
C THR A 279 -10.34 -7.98 -10.25
N HIS A 280 -10.20 -6.67 -10.01
CA HIS A 280 -9.22 -5.84 -10.70
C HIS A 280 -7.85 -6.01 -10.02
N ILE A 281 -7.04 -6.95 -10.50
CA ILE A 281 -5.72 -7.26 -9.94
C ILE A 281 -4.65 -7.20 -11.03
N ALA A 282 -3.76 -6.21 -10.93
CA ALA A 282 -2.52 -6.13 -11.68
C ALA A 282 -1.43 -6.92 -10.93
N ASP A 283 -1.31 -8.20 -11.28
CA ASP A 283 -0.36 -9.13 -10.66
C ASP A 283 0.95 -9.20 -11.45
N PHE A 284 1.99 -8.62 -10.86
CA PHE A 284 3.34 -8.60 -11.39
C PHE A 284 4.28 -9.51 -10.60
N SER A 285 3.77 -10.35 -9.70
CA SER A 285 4.57 -11.12 -8.74
C SER A 285 5.59 -12.08 -9.38
N LYS A 286 5.41 -12.41 -10.66
CA LYS A 286 6.28 -13.29 -11.46
C LYS A 286 7.27 -12.53 -12.36
N ASP A 287 7.25 -11.19 -12.33
CA ASP A 287 8.01 -10.35 -13.26
C ASP A 287 9.36 -9.88 -12.72
N GLY A 288 9.81 -10.43 -11.59
CA GLY A 288 11.02 -10.01 -10.89
C GLY A 288 12.34 -10.21 -11.65
N ASP A 289 12.32 -11.01 -12.72
CA ASP A 289 13.47 -11.29 -13.60
C ASP A 289 13.45 -10.45 -14.88
N LYS A 290 12.34 -9.75 -15.18
CA LYS A 290 12.23 -8.88 -16.34
C LYS A 290 13.27 -7.75 -16.27
N PRO A 291 13.97 -7.42 -17.38
CA PRO A 291 14.99 -6.39 -17.38
C PRO A 291 14.46 -5.04 -16.89
N TYR A 292 15.14 -4.48 -15.89
CA TYR A 292 14.85 -3.15 -15.33
C TYR A 292 13.43 -2.99 -14.79
N PHE A 293 12.74 -4.08 -14.45
CA PHE A 293 11.40 -4.04 -13.85
C PHE A 293 11.42 -3.53 -12.41
N MET A 294 12.52 -3.79 -11.70
CA MET A 294 12.70 -3.44 -10.30
C MET A 294 13.76 -2.36 -10.14
N GLN A 295 13.47 -1.36 -9.31
CA GLN A 295 14.43 -0.30 -8.98
C GLN A 295 15.41 -0.70 -7.89
N ASP A 296 14.92 -1.51 -6.96
CA ASP A 296 15.69 -2.06 -5.86
C ASP A 296 15.27 -3.51 -5.58
N THR A 297 15.37 -3.94 -4.32
CA THR A 297 15.05 -5.31 -3.93
C THR A 297 13.57 -5.64 -4.03
N ILE A 298 12.69 -4.66 -3.79
CA ILE A 298 11.24 -4.89 -3.59
C ILE A 298 10.33 -3.83 -4.24
N HIS A 299 10.88 -2.71 -4.73
CA HIS A 299 10.08 -1.67 -5.39
C HIS A 299 10.25 -1.74 -6.91
N MET A 300 9.12 -1.64 -7.62
CA MET A 300 9.09 -1.45 -9.08
C MET A 300 9.79 -0.14 -9.46
N GLY A 301 10.35 -0.11 -10.66
CA GLY A 301 10.94 1.08 -11.28
C GLY A 301 10.97 0.93 -12.79
N TRP A 302 11.26 2.01 -13.50
CA TRP A 302 11.49 2.02 -14.94
C TRP A 302 10.45 1.17 -15.71
N ASN A 303 10.86 0.04 -16.30
CA ASN A 303 9.98 -0.82 -17.11
C ASN A 303 8.84 -1.45 -16.27
N GLY A 304 9.03 -1.60 -14.96
CA GLY A 304 7.96 -2.01 -14.04
C GLY A 304 6.88 -0.94 -13.88
N TRP A 305 7.24 0.35 -13.93
CA TRP A 305 6.23 1.42 -13.97
C TRP A 305 5.47 1.47 -15.29
N LEU A 306 6.09 1.15 -16.41
CA LEU A 306 5.36 1.03 -17.68
C LEU A 306 4.40 -0.16 -17.69
N ALA A 307 4.78 -1.28 -17.08
CA ALA A 307 3.88 -2.42 -16.90
C ALA A 307 2.71 -2.07 -15.95
N PHE A 308 3.00 -1.38 -14.83
CA PHE A 308 1.98 -0.81 -13.95
C PHE A 308 1.04 0.11 -14.72
N ASP A 309 1.58 1.02 -15.52
CA ASP A 309 0.82 2.01 -16.28
C ASP A 309 -0.15 1.36 -17.26
N LYS A 310 0.29 0.33 -18.00
CA LYS A 310 -0.56 -0.45 -18.92
C LYS A 310 -1.77 -1.09 -18.25
N ALA A 311 -1.68 -1.41 -16.96
CA ALA A 311 -2.80 -1.98 -16.19
C ALA A 311 -3.65 -0.90 -15.50
N VAL A 312 -3.02 0.14 -14.99
CA VAL A 312 -3.66 1.14 -14.12
C VAL A 312 -4.27 2.29 -14.92
N ASP A 313 -3.59 2.81 -15.94
CA ASP A 313 -4.09 3.96 -16.71
C ASP A 313 -5.46 3.70 -17.35
N PRO A 314 -5.72 2.56 -18.03
CA PRO A 314 -7.05 2.30 -18.59
C PRO A 314 -8.15 2.21 -17.51
N PHE A 315 -7.80 1.76 -16.31
CA PHE A 315 -8.74 1.63 -15.19
C PHE A 315 -9.10 2.99 -14.58
N VAL A 316 -8.12 3.87 -14.37
CA VAL A 316 -8.35 5.17 -13.72
C VAL A 316 -8.79 6.26 -14.71
N SER A 317 -8.41 6.15 -15.99
CA SER A 317 -8.84 7.07 -17.05
C SER A 317 -10.30 6.85 -17.47
N ASN A 318 -10.86 5.67 -17.21
CA ASN A 318 -12.26 5.33 -17.49
C ASN A 318 -12.96 4.78 -16.23
N PRO A 319 -13.21 5.62 -15.21
CA PRO A 319 -13.73 5.17 -13.92
C PRO A 319 -15.12 4.55 -14.07
N GLN A 320 -15.27 3.33 -13.55
CA GLN A 320 -16.53 2.61 -13.48
C GLN A 320 -17.00 2.49 -12.02
N PRO A 321 -18.33 2.42 -11.77
CA PRO A 321 -18.84 2.13 -10.44
C PRO A 321 -18.32 0.79 -9.93
N ALA A 322 -18.13 0.68 -8.61
CA ALA A 322 -17.71 -0.57 -7.99
C ALA A 322 -18.77 -1.66 -8.19
N PRO A 323 -18.36 -2.94 -8.36
CA PRO A 323 -19.28 -4.05 -8.29
C PRO A 323 -19.84 -4.21 -6.86
N GLU A 324 -20.86 -5.05 -6.71
CA GLU A 324 -21.32 -5.45 -5.39
C GLU A 324 -20.31 -6.41 -4.74
N TYR A 325 -19.66 -5.94 -3.67
CA TYR A 325 -18.71 -6.74 -2.91
C TYR A 325 -19.41 -7.63 -1.89
N LYS A 326 -18.88 -8.86 -1.72
CA LYS A 326 -19.39 -9.85 -0.77
C LYS A 326 -18.39 -10.08 0.34
N ILE A 327 -18.41 -9.18 1.33
CA ILE A 327 -17.45 -9.20 2.44
C ILE A 327 -17.63 -10.46 3.30
N ASN A 328 -16.51 -11.11 3.63
CA ASN A 328 -16.45 -12.29 4.48
C ASN A 328 -15.61 -12.02 5.74
N ASN A 329 -16.30 -11.80 6.86
CA ASN A 329 -15.69 -11.51 8.16
C ASN A 329 -14.78 -12.64 8.69
N ARG A 330 -14.82 -13.86 8.14
CA ARG A 330 -13.89 -14.93 8.51
C ARG A 330 -12.44 -14.57 8.19
N PHE A 331 -12.21 -13.66 7.24
CA PHE A 331 -10.87 -13.14 6.95
C PHE A 331 -10.31 -12.22 8.04
N LEU A 332 -11.10 -11.83 9.05
CA LEU A 332 -10.61 -11.18 10.28
C LEU A 332 -10.14 -12.19 11.34
N SER A 333 -10.34 -13.49 11.12
CA SER A 333 -10.00 -14.53 12.11
C SER A 333 -8.50 -14.85 12.17
N GLN A 334 -8.06 -15.33 13.32
CA GLN A 334 -6.73 -15.91 13.48
C GLN A 334 -6.55 -17.19 12.65
N ASP A 335 -7.63 -17.91 12.35
CA ASP A 335 -7.58 -19.10 11.51
C ASP A 335 -7.13 -18.72 10.09
N TRP A 336 -7.73 -17.68 9.51
CA TRP A 336 -7.28 -17.17 8.19
C TRP A 336 -5.85 -16.65 8.24
N ALA A 337 -5.52 -15.85 9.27
CA ALA A 337 -4.17 -15.31 9.45
C ALA A 337 -3.10 -16.40 9.47
N ASN A 338 -3.40 -17.56 10.07
CA ASN A 338 -2.48 -18.68 10.23
C ASN A 338 -2.65 -19.81 9.19
N TYR A 339 -3.61 -19.69 8.26
CA TYR A 339 -3.94 -20.73 7.30
C TYR A 339 -2.83 -20.94 6.25
N LYS A 340 -2.41 -22.20 6.06
CA LYS A 340 -1.41 -22.64 5.06
C LYS A 340 -1.96 -23.62 4.01
N GLY A 341 -3.23 -23.98 4.11
CA GLY A 341 -3.86 -24.87 3.13
C GLY A 341 -4.14 -24.16 1.81
N GLN A 342 -4.76 -24.89 0.89
CA GLN A 342 -5.25 -24.30 -0.37
C GLN A 342 -6.35 -23.28 -0.05
N PRO A 343 -6.23 -22.01 -0.47
CA PRO A 343 -7.13 -20.94 -0.04
C PRO A 343 -8.63 -21.24 -0.27
N ASP A 344 -8.98 -21.91 -1.36
CA ASP A 344 -10.35 -22.34 -1.73
C ASP A 344 -10.94 -23.41 -0.80
N GLN A 345 -10.11 -24.07 0.00
CA GLN A 345 -10.52 -25.05 1.00
C GLN A 345 -10.69 -24.44 2.40
N PHE A 346 -10.48 -23.13 2.56
CA PHE A 346 -10.71 -22.44 3.83
C PHE A 346 -12.22 -22.41 4.13
N LYS A 347 -12.62 -23.02 5.25
CA LYS A 347 -14.02 -23.25 5.63
C LYS A 347 -14.49 -22.36 6.75
#